data_AF-A0A9C7TCA9-F1
#
_entry.id   AF-A0A9C7TCA9-F1
#
_cell.length_a   1.000
_cell.length_b   1.000
_cell.length_c   1.000
_cell.angle_alpha   90.00
_cell.angle_beta   90.00
_cell.angle_gamma   90.00
#
_symmetry.space_group_name_H-M   'P 1'
#
loop_
_entity.id
_entity.type
_entity.pdbx_description
1 polymer ?
#
loop_
_entity_poly.entity_id
_entity_poly.type
_entity_poly.pdbx_seq_one_letter_code
_entity_poly.pdbx_strand_id
1 'polypeptide(L)'
;ILGRQEVFASKNPTGRSILDALGVGSGFIFALTLLGSIRELLGSGEVFGHEVIPGWHPWVVMILPAGAFLTLGFLVAAMNAIERTK
;
A
#
# COMPACT_ATOMS: atom_id res chain seq x y z
N ILE A 1 0.34 -4.05 -13.98
CA ILE A 1 1.45 -4.78 -13.32
C ILE A 1 1.85 -6.01 -14.15
N LEU A 2 0.91 -6.90 -14.49
CA LEU A 2 1.15 -8.09 -15.32
C LEU A 2 1.88 -7.81 -16.64
N GLY A 3 1.35 -6.92 -17.50
CA GLY A 3 1.97 -6.65 -18.81
C GLY A 3 3.41 -6.12 -18.75
N ARG A 4 3.82 -5.46 -17.66
CA ARG A 4 5.22 -5.04 -17.46
C ARG A 4 6.11 -6.23 -17.09
N GLN A 5 5.59 -7.10 -16.22
CA GLN A 5 6.30 -8.28 -15.75
C GLN A 5 6.45 -9.32 -16.88
N GLU A 6 5.46 -9.47 -17.76
CA GLU A 6 5.50 -10.34 -18.95
C GLU A 6 6.56 -9.88 -19.97
N VAL A 7 6.65 -8.57 -20.21
CA VAL A 7 7.68 -8.00 -21.10
C VAL A 7 9.07 -8.10 -20.48
N PHE A 8 9.20 -7.99 -19.16
CA PHE A 8 10.48 -8.13 -18.47
C PHE A 8 10.96 -9.59 -18.42
N ALA A 9 10.05 -10.54 -18.18
CA ALA A 9 10.34 -11.98 -18.16
C ALA A 9 10.72 -12.53 -19.55
N SER A 10 10.09 -12.04 -20.62
CA SER A 10 10.39 -12.48 -21.99
C SER A 10 11.73 -11.98 -22.53
N LYS A 11 12.31 -10.92 -21.94
CA LYS A 11 13.53 -10.26 -22.43
C LYS A 11 14.76 -10.40 -21.52
N ASN A 12 14.64 -11.01 -20.34
CA ASN A 12 15.72 -11.10 -19.36
C ASN A 12 15.96 -12.54 -18.87
N PRO A 13 17.20 -12.86 -18.42
CA PRO A 13 17.49 -14.15 -17.82
C PRO A 13 16.74 -14.35 -16.50
N THR A 14 16.38 -15.60 -16.19
CA THR A 14 15.49 -16.02 -15.10
C THR A 14 15.86 -15.40 -13.74
N GLY A 15 17.15 -15.30 -13.42
CA GLY A 15 17.61 -14.69 -12.16
C GLY A 15 17.28 -13.20 -12.03
N ARG A 16 17.38 -12.42 -13.12
CA ARG A 16 17.01 -10.99 -13.11
C ARG A 16 15.50 -10.80 -13.03
N SER A 17 14.73 -11.67 -13.69
CA SER A 17 13.26 -11.64 -13.63
C SER A 17 12.72 -11.95 -12.24
N ILE A 18 13.37 -12.87 -11.50
CA ILE A 18 13.03 -13.14 -10.10
C ILE A 18 13.29 -11.90 -9.23
N LEU A 19 14.42 -11.21 -9.42
CA LEU A 19 14.72 -9.99 -8.66
C LEU A 19 13.70 -8.87 -8.91
N ASP A 20 13.26 -8.67 -10.17
CA ASP A 20 12.21 -7.71 -10.50
C ASP A 20 10.85 -8.11 -9.89
N ALA A 21 10.48 -9.38 -9.99
CA ALA A 21 9.26 -9.90 -9.38
C ALA A 21 9.24 -9.70 -7.85
N LEU A 22 10.37 -9.96 -7.18
CA LEU A 22 10.51 -9.72 -5.74
C LEU A 22 10.45 -8.24 -5.38
N GLY A 23 11.12 -7.37 -6.14
CA GLY A 23 11.08 -5.93 -5.90
C GLY A 23 9.67 -5.34 -6.05
N VAL A 24 8.96 -5.73 -7.11
CA VAL A 24 7.58 -5.27 -7.35
C VAL A 24 6.60 -5.89 -6.37
N GLY A 25 6.72 -7.18 -6.08
CA GLY A 25 5.87 -7.90 -5.15
C GLY A 25 6.01 -7.40 -3.72
N SER A 26 7.24 -7.23 -3.23
CA SER A 26 7.50 -6.71 -1.88
C SER A 26 7.00 -5.27 -1.71
N GLY A 27 7.24 -4.41 -2.70
CA GLY A 27 6.70 -3.04 -2.70
C GLY A 27 5.17 -3.01 -2.69
N PHE A 28 4.53 -3.92 -3.42
CA PHE A 28 3.07 -4.02 -3.44
C PHE A 28 2.50 -4.51 -2.11
N ILE A 29 3.09 -5.53 -1.50
CA ILE A 29 2.70 -6.02 -0.17
C ILE A 29 2.85 -4.89 0.85
N PHE A 30 4.01 -4.21 0.87
CA PHE A 30 4.26 -3.12 1.80
C PHE A 30 3.26 -1.97 1.63
N ALA A 31 2.94 -1.59 0.39
CA ALA A 31 1.95 -0.56 0.11
C ALA A 31 0.54 -0.96 0.59
N LEU A 32 0.13 -2.21 0.35
CA LEU A 32 -1.16 -2.72 0.80
C LEU A 32 -1.24 -2.82 2.33
N THR A 33 -0.18 -3.29 2.98
CA THR A 33 -0.11 -3.36 4.44
C THR A 33 -0.24 -1.97 5.04
N LEU A 34 0.53 -0.99 4.56
CA LEU A 34 0.48 0.37 5.06
C LEU A 34 -0.89 1.02 4.84
N LEU A 35 -1.47 0.86 3.64
CA LEU A 35 -2.79 1.37 3.32
C LEU A 35 -3.89 0.71 4.17
N GLY A 36 -3.80 -0.60 4.39
CA GLY A 36 -4.70 -1.36 5.25
C GLY A 36 -4.62 -0.91 6.71
N SER A 37 -3.42 -0.84 7.28
CA SER A 37 -3.22 -0.44 8.68
C SER A 37 -3.73 0.98 8.95
N ILE A 38 -3.54 1.94 8.03
CA ILE A 38 -4.11 3.29 8.18
C ILE A 38 -5.64 3.26 8.15
N ARG A 39 -6.23 2.43 7.28
CA ARG A 39 -7.68 2.30 7.17
C ARG A 39 -8.31 1.60 8.37
N GLU A 40 -7.67 0.56 8.92
CA GLU A 40 -8.11 -0.09 10.15
C GLU A 40 -8.00 0.87 11.34
N LEU A 41 -6.88 1.57 11.46
CA LEU A 41 -6.65 2.50 12.58
C LEU A 41 -7.68 3.63 12.60
N LEU A 42 -7.98 4.22 11.44
CA LEU A 42 -8.95 5.33 11.36
C LEU A 42 -10.39 4.82 11.29
N GLY A 43 -10.61 3.65 10.70
CA GLY A 43 -11.93 3.05 10.50
C GLY A 43 -12.50 2.41 11.77
N SER A 44 -11.71 1.65 12.54
CA SER A 44 -12.14 0.93 13.74
C SER A 44 -11.32 1.23 14.99
N GLY A 45 -10.20 1.95 14.90
CA GLY A 45 -9.31 2.17 16.04
C GLY A 45 -8.40 0.97 16.35
N GLU A 46 -8.37 0.00 15.43
CA GLU A 46 -7.63 -1.25 15.57
C GLU A 46 -6.53 -1.35 14.50
N VAL A 47 -5.52 -2.16 14.75
CA VAL A 47 -4.51 -2.52 13.75
C VAL A 47 -4.31 -4.02 13.81
N PHE A 48 -4.50 -4.73 12.69
CA PHE A 48 -4.48 -6.20 12.64
C PHE A 48 -5.40 -6.88 13.68
N GLY A 49 -6.54 -6.25 14.00
CA GLY A 49 -7.50 -6.75 15.00
C GLY A 49 -7.10 -6.55 16.47
N HIS A 50 -6.02 -5.79 16.73
CA HIS A 50 -5.68 -5.34 18.08
C HIS A 50 -6.17 -3.91 18.29
N GLU A 51 -6.95 -3.68 19.34
CA GLU A 51 -7.41 -2.34 19.73
C GLU A 51 -6.22 -1.47 20.16
N VAL A 52 -5.97 -0.40 19.41
CA VAL A 52 -4.87 0.54 19.67
C VAL A 52 -5.38 1.78 20.38
N ILE A 53 -6.59 2.24 20.02
CA ILE A 53 -7.19 3.44 20.60
C ILE A 53 -8.51 3.08 21.29
N PRO A 54 -8.52 2.97 22.63
CA PRO A 54 -9.73 2.59 23.36
C PRO A 54 -10.81 3.68 23.26
N GLY A 55 -12.02 3.29 22.87
CA GLY A 55 -13.15 4.20 22.69
C GLY A 55 -13.10 5.07 21.43
N TRP A 56 -12.34 4.65 20.41
CA TRP A 56 -12.32 5.31 19.11
C TRP A 56 -13.70 5.34 18.46
N HIS A 57 -14.09 6.48 17.88
CA HIS A 57 -15.32 6.58 17.11
C HIS A 57 -15.04 6.20 15.65
N PRO A 58 -15.61 5.09 15.14
CA PRO A 58 -15.31 4.59 13.80
C PRO A 58 -15.58 5.62 12.69
N TRP A 59 -14.58 5.95 11.89
CA TRP A 59 -14.80 6.79 10.70
C TRP A 59 -15.31 5.91 9.56
N VAL A 60 -16.64 5.80 9.44
CA VAL A 60 -17.31 4.97 8.42
C VAL A 60 -16.80 5.26 7.00
N VAL A 61 -16.45 6.51 6.71
CA VAL A 61 -15.86 6.93 5.41
C VAL A 61 -14.57 6.16 5.07
N MET A 62 -13.76 5.80 6.07
CA MET A 62 -12.50 5.07 5.89
C MET A 62 -12.71 3.58 5.60
N ILE A 63 -13.86 3.03 5.98
CA ILE A 63 -14.26 1.66 5.64
C ILE A 63 -14.73 1.61 4.17
N LEU A 64 -15.44 2.64 3.71
CA LEU A 64 -15.94 2.72 2.34
C LEU A 64 -14.81 2.78 1.28
N PRO A 65 -15.13 2.48 0.00
CA PRO A 65 -14.19 2.63 -1.11
C PRO A 65 -13.64 4.06 -1.24
N ALA A 66 -14.43 5.08 -0.91
CA ALA A 66 -14.02 6.47 -0.91
C ALA A 66 -12.79 6.73 -0.02
N GLY A 67 -12.76 6.12 1.17
CA GLY A 67 -11.61 6.17 2.07
C GLY A 67 -10.34 5.61 1.44
N ALA A 68 -10.44 4.56 0.61
CA ALA A 68 -9.26 3.94 -0.03
C ALA A 68 -8.57 4.92 -0.97
N PHE A 69 -9.35 5.61 -1.80
CA PHE A 69 -8.83 6.61 -2.73
C PHE A 69 -8.23 7.82 -2.01
N LEU A 70 -8.86 8.27 -0.92
CA LEU A 70 -8.31 9.34 -0.07
C LEU A 70 -6.96 8.92 0.54
N THR A 71 -6.90 7.75 1.18
CA THR A 71 -5.66 7.25 1.77
C THR A 71 -4.56 7.07 0.73
N LEU A 72 -4.91 6.55 -0.45
CA LEU A 72 -3.96 6.39 -1.55
C LEU A 72 -3.44 7.75 -2.05
N GLY A 73 -4.33 8.74 -2.21
CA GLY A 73 -3.96 10.10 -2.61
C GLY A 73 -2.97 10.75 -1.64
N PHE A 74 -3.23 10.63 -0.33
CA PHE A 74 -2.31 11.12 0.70
C PHE A 74 -0.98 10.36 0.72
N LEU A 75 -1.00 9.03 0.58
CA LEU A 75 0.20 8.21 0.48
C LEU A 75 1.08 8.61 -0.70
N VAL A 76 0.48 8.80 -1.88
CA VAL A 76 1.19 9.25 -3.08
C VAL A 76 1.73 10.66 -2.90
N ALA A 77 0.96 11.57 -2.30
CA ALA A 77 1.41 12.93 -2.00
C ALA A 77 2.61 12.93 -1.04
N ALA A 78 2.57 12.10 0.01
CA ALA A 78 3.67 11.95 0.95
C ALA A 78 4.93 11.37 0.28
N MET A 79 4.79 10.33 -0.54
CA MET A 79 5.91 9.78 -1.29
C MET A 79 6.53 10.80 -2.25
N ASN A 80 5.69 11.57 -2.96
CA ASN A 80 6.17 12.61 -3.87
C ASN A 80 6.91 13.73 -3.10
N ALA A 81 6.40 14.13 -1.92
CA ALA A 81 7.06 15.11 -1.08
C ALA A 81 8.43 14.65 -0.57
N ILE A 82 8.55 13.38 -0.18
CA ILE A 82 9.82 12.76 0.23
C ILE A 82 10.79 12.70 -0.96
N GLU A 83 10.30 12.27 -2.12
CA GLU A 83 11.11 12.16 -3.34
C GLU A 83 11.62 13.52 -3.83
N ARG A 84 10.80 14.58 -3.75
CA ARG A 84 11.20 15.96 -4.06
C ARG A 84 12.25 16.55 -3.13
N THR A 85 12.40 15.98 -1.94
CA THR A 85 13.35 16.45 -0.92
C THR A 85 14.73 15.79 -1.10
N LYS A 86 14.82 14.71 -1.88
CA LYS A 86 16.08 14.11 -2.33
C LYS A 86 16.56 14.74 -3.63
#